data_AF-A0A9N8YQF4-F1
#
_entry.id   AF-A0A9N8YQF4-F1
#
_cell.length_a   1.000
_cell.length_b   1.000
_cell.length_c   1.000
_cell.angle_alpha   90.00
_cell.angle_beta   90.00
_cell.angle_gamma   90.00
#
_symmetry.space_group_name_H-M   'P 1'
#
loop_
_entity.id
_entity.type
_entity.pdbx_description
1 polymer ?
#
loop_
_entity_poly.entity_id
_entity_poly.type
_entity_poly.pdbx_seq_one_letter_code
_entity_poly.pdbx_strand_id
1 'polypeptide(L)'
;MAQSFVRNQRSYEITPTANTIFPYQSSHTQTYKILTKTGPSNPFASYFRKLLTELKMGDQIECALDLMRRLPPQNTEENLSNLITLIPDHHEDLLNNVDQPLKVAKCKTKNRDYLLSPFNRDGDSYRSPWSNEYDPPISDGILPSPKTRKLEVSANDAFDTYRDMYVLNLIENQSYYEGGISSAYFWDESDGFSGAVLFKKVGDGVRKMKGAWDSIHVFKANERGRSAHYKLTSTVMLYTITSKPELGHMNLSGSMTRQFETDYPFDEPSSHIANIGRMVEDIELKMRNLLQDVYFGKTKDIVNDLRSVKSLVETQRQADIQKELLGKLMERKS
;
A
#
# COMPACT_ATOMS: atom_id res chain seq x y z
N MET A 1 -5.49 -7.67 -18.43
CA MET A 1 -4.78 -7.26 -17.19
C MET A 1 -5.60 -7.52 -15.91
N ALA A 2 -6.94 -7.47 -15.90
CA ALA A 2 -7.73 -7.90 -14.72
C ALA A 2 -7.66 -9.43 -14.44
N GLN A 3 -7.50 -10.26 -15.48
CA GLN A 3 -7.41 -11.73 -15.31
C GLN A 3 -6.03 -12.25 -14.88
N SER A 4 -4.96 -11.47 -15.01
CA SER A 4 -3.60 -11.90 -14.59
C SER A 4 -3.38 -11.82 -13.08
N PHE A 5 -4.22 -11.07 -12.36
CA PHE A 5 -4.20 -10.99 -10.89
C PHE A 5 -4.49 -12.33 -10.19
N VAL A 6 -5.14 -13.28 -10.88
CA VAL A 6 -5.65 -14.53 -10.29
C VAL A 6 -4.58 -15.63 -10.15
N ARG A 7 -3.44 -15.55 -10.87
CA ARG A 7 -2.51 -16.70 -10.94
C ARG A 7 -1.57 -16.87 -9.74
N ASN A 8 -1.34 -15.83 -8.93
CA ASN A 8 -0.28 -15.83 -7.91
C ASN A 8 -0.73 -15.77 -6.44
N GLN A 9 -2.00 -16.00 -6.12
CA GLN A 9 -2.43 -16.18 -4.71
C GLN A 9 -2.58 -17.67 -4.37
N ARG A 10 -1.47 -18.36 -4.10
CA ARG A 10 -1.51 -19.62 -3.35
C ARG A 10 -1.52 -19.31 -1.85
N SER A 11 -2.56 -19.79 -1.19
CA SER A 11 -2.69 -19.91 0.25
C SER A 11 -1.53 -20.74 0.82
N TYR A 12 -0.74 -20.16 1.73
CA TYR A 12 0.15 -20.91 2.59
C TYR A 12 -0.53 -21.12 3.95
N GLU A 13 -1.32 -22.19 4.06
CA GLU A 13 -1.62 -22.79 5.36
C GLU A 13 -0.36 -23.55 5.80
N ILE A 14 0.27 -23.09 6.89
CA ILE A 14 1.36 -23.84 7.52
C ILE A 14 0.74 -24.71 8.60
N THR A 15 0.53 -25.99 8.29
CA THR A 15 0.38 -27.06 9.28
C THR A 15 1.62 -27.95 9.16
N PRO A 16 2.38 -28.22 10.25
CA PRO A 16 3.59 -29.01 10.14
C PRO A 16 3.23 -30.50 10.11
N THR A 17 3.45 -31.16 8.98
CA THR A 17 3.52 -32.63 8.93
C THR A 17 4.84 -33.09 8.34
N ALA A 18 5.32 -34.18 8.93
CA ALA A 18 6.69 -34.67 8.90
C ALA A 18 7.14 -35.20 7.54
N ASN A 19 8.46 -35.04 7.31
CA ASN A 19 9.35 -35.86 6.48
C ASN A 19 8.71 -36.74 5.40
N THR A 20 8.89 -36.38 4.13
CA THR A 20 9.10 -37.38 3.06
C THR A 20 9.96 -36.80 1.94
N ILE A 21 10.99 -37.55 1.58
CA ILE A 21 12.00 -37.27 0.56
C ILE A 21 11.44 -37.69 -0.79
N PHE A 22 11.51 -36.83 -1.81
CA PHE A 22 11.42 -37.26 -3.21
C PHE A 22 12.52 -36.60 -4.06
N PRO A 23 13.27 -37.37 -4.89
CA PRO A 23 14.35 -36.86 -5.72
C PRO A 23 13.79 -36.27 -7.03
N TYR A 24 14.32 -35.12 -7.46
CA TYR A 24 14.01 -34.54 -8.77
C TYR A 24 15.22 -34.66 -9.72
N GLN A 25 14.99 -35.30 -10.86
CA GLN A 25 15.96 -35.50 -11.94
C GLN A 25 16.21 -34.20 -12.71
N SER A 26 17.46 -34.02 -13.10
CA SER A 26 17.97 -32.93 -13.93
C SER A 26 17.40 -32.92 -15.35
N SER A 27 17.15 -31.74 -15.93
CA SER A 27 17.78 -31.36 -17.21
C SER A 27 17.44 -29.92 -17.64
N HIS A 28 18.46 -29.28 -18.22
CA HIS A 28 18.47 -28.07 -19.05
C HIS A 28 18.71 -26.72 -18.36
N THR A 29 20.00 -26.47 -18.07
CA THR A 29 20.56 -25.13 -17.86
C THR A 29 21.01 -24.56 -19.21
N GLN A 30 20.35 -23.51 -19.70
CA GLN A 30 20.91 -22.65 -20.74
C GLN A 30 21.84 -21.64 -20.07
N THR A 31 23.14 -21.73 -20.37
CA THR A 31 24.17 -20.84 -19.83
C THR A 31 24.35 -19.63 -20.75
N TYR A 32 24.00 -18.43 -20.27
CA TYR A 32 24.36 -17.18 -20.94
C TYR A 32 25.84 -16.85 -20.67
N LYS A 33 26.63 -16.76 -21.75
CA LYS A 33 28.04 -16.34 -21.69
C LYS A 33 28.14 -14.82 -21.49
N ILE A 34 28.47 -14.39 -20.28
CA ILE A 34 28.92 -13.03 -20.02
C ILE A 34 30.41 -12.95 -20.41
N LEU A 35 30.71 -12.20 -21.46
CA LEU A 35 32.07 -11.82 -21.85
C LEU A 35 32.58 -10.74 -20.88
N THR A 36 33.56 -11.05 -20.04
CA THR A 36 34.37 -10.03 -19.35
C THR A 36 35.85 -10.28 -19.53
N LYS A 37 36.51 -9.22 -20.02
CA LYS A 37 37.97 -9.10 -20.20
C LYS A 37 38.70 -9.39 -18.88
N THR A 38 39.84 -10.06 -19.04
CA THR A 38 40.78 -10.49 -18.01
C THR A 38 41.38 -9.31 -17.22
N GLY A 39 41.10 -9.28 -15.90
CA GLY A 39 41.80 -8.48 -14.90
C GLY A 39 41.97 -9.31 -13.62
N PRO A 40 42.94 -9.00 -12.74
CA PRO A 40 43.37 -9.90 -11.67
C PRO A 40 42.21 -10.25 -10.73
N SER A 41 42.03 -11.55 -10.49
CA SER A 41 40.93 -12.13 -9.74
C SER A 41 40.88 -11.55 -8.33
N ASN A 42 39.94 -10.63 -8.09
CA ASN A 42 39.61 -10.18 -6.75
C ASN A 42 39.12 -11.41 -5.94
N PRO A 43 39.81 -11.82 -4.87
CA PRO A 43 39.42 -13.00 -4.09
C PRO A 43 38.05 -12.84 -3.40
N PHE A 44 37.55 -11.61 -3.25
CA PHE A 44 36.17 -11.38 -2.82
C PHE A 44 35.16 -11.64 -3.93
N ALA A 45 35.53 -11.49 -5.21
CA ALA A 45 34.62 -11.75 -6.31
C ALA A 45 34.22 -13.23 -6.39
N SER A 46 35.13 -14.17 -6.07
CA SER A 46 34.78 -15.59 -6.01
C SER A 46 33.90 -15.92 -4.80
N TYR A 47 34.13 -15.27 -3.65
CA TYR A 47 33.31 -15.40 -2.46
C TYR A 47 31.89 -14.89 -2.69
N PHE A 48 31.73 -13.67 -3.23
CA PHE A 48 30.42 -13.12 -3.59
C PHE A 48 29.74 -13.92 -4.69
N ARG A 49 30.48 -14.40 -5.69
CA ARG A 49 29.92 -15.25 -6.75
C ARG A 49 29.42 -16.57 -6.19
N LYS A 50 30.17 -17.20 -5.27
CA LYS A 50 29.79 -18.44 -4.58
C LYS A 50 28.56 -18.23 -3.69
N LEU A 51 28.52 -17.14 -2.93
CA LEU A 51 27.39 -16.73 -2.09
C LEU A 51 26.14 -16.46 -2.94
N LEU A 52 26.28 -15.81 -4.09
CA LEU A 52 25.21 -15.55 -5.06
C LEU A 52 24.71 -16.83 -5.77
N THR A 53 25.57 -17.83 -6.00
CA THR A 53 25.14 -19.14 -6.52
C THR A 53 24.53 -20.06 -5.47
N GLU A 54 24.87 -19.90 -4.19
CA GLU A 54 24.34 -20.72 -3.08
C GLU A 54 23.07 -20.14 -2.46
N LEU A 55 22.82 -18.84 -2.66
CA LEU A 55 21.48 -18.29 -2.53
C LEU A 55 20.58 -19.04 -3.53
N LYS A 56 19.68 -19.90 -3.02
CA LYS A 56 18.44 -20.18 -3.77
C LYS A 56 17.93 -18.81 -4.16
N MET A 57 17.95 -18.48 -5.46
CA MET A 57 17.29 -17.27 -5.92
C MET A 57 15.87 -17.37 -5.39
N GLY A 58 15.55 -16.55 -4.38
CA GLY A 58 14.16 -16.22 -4.14
C GLY A 58 13.57 -15.78 -5.47
N ASP A 59 12.26 -15.95 -5.63
CA ASP A 59 11.61 -15.50 -6.85
C ASP A 59 12.05 -14.05 -7.13
N GLN A 60 12.50 -13.75 -8.35
CA GLN A 60 13.10 -12.44 -8.66
C GLN A 60 12.15 -11.30 -8.30
N ILE A 61 10.85 -11.56 -8.41
CA ILE A 61 9.79 -10.67 -7.95
C ILE A 61 9.80 -10.48 -6.42
N GLU A 62 9.99 -11.52 -5.62
CA GLU A 62 10.08 -11.42 -4.15
C GLU A 62 11.27 -10.55 -3.74
N CYS A 63 12.42 -10.73 -4.38
CA CYS A 63 13.59 -9.89 -4.14
C CYS A 63 13.36 -8.43 -4.55
N ALA A 64 12.70 -8.22 -5.69
CA ALA A 64 12.35 -6.89 -6.19
C ALA A 64 11.37 -6.17 -5.24
N LEU A 65 10.35 -6.87 -4.74
CA LEU A 65 9.41 -6.35 -3.76
C LEU A 65 10.08 -6.11 -2.39
N ASP A 66 11.02 -6.96 -1.98
CA ASP A 66 11.82 -6.71 -0.76
C ASP A 66 12.72 -5.47 -0.91
N LEU A 67 13.28 -5.24 -2.09
CA LEU A 67 14.06 -4.05 -2.38
C LEU A 67 13.21 -2.78 -2.29
N MET A 68 12.00 -2.78 -2.87
CA MET A 68 11.07 -1.66 -2.77
C MET A 68 10.64 -1.36 -1.32
N ARG A 69 10.62 -2.36 -0.44
CA ARG A 69 10.36 -2.18 1.00
C ARG A 69 11.53 -1.53 1.78
N ARG A 70 12.73 -1.48 1.19
CA ARG A 70 13.95 -0.95 1.83
C ARG A 70 14.44 0.36 1.24
N LEU A 71 14.16 0.60 -0.04
CA LEU A 71 14.54 1.84 -0.71
C LEU A 71 13.76 3.03 -0.15
N PRO A 72 14.32 4.25 -0.23
CA PRO A 72 13.64 5.43 0.29
C PRO A 72 12.29 5.66 -0.42
N PRO A 73 11.17 5.72 0.32
CA PRO A 73 9.83 5.75 -0.25
C PRO A 73 9.48 7.06 -0.96
N GLN A 74 10.25 8.14 -0.72
CA GLN A 74 10.10 9.38 -1.49
C GLN A 74 10.45 9.22 -2.99
N ASN A 75 11.21 8.18 -3.34
CA ASN A 75 11.69 7.95 -4.70
C ASN A 75 11.00 6.73 -5.34
N THR A 76 9.84 6.30 -4.82
CA THR A 76 9.16 5.07 -5.26
C THR A 76 8.97 4.99 -6.78
N GLU A 77 8.59 6.08 -7.45
CA GLU A 77 8.43 6.11 -8.92
C GLU A 77 9.75 5.85 -9.65
N GLU A 78 10.83 6.53 -9.22
CA GLU A 78 12.17 6.37 -9.81
C GLU A 78 12.73 4.96 -9.52
N ASN A 79 12.58 4.50 -8.28
CA ASN A 79 13.00 3.16 -7.86
C ASN A 79 12.31 2.08 -8.70
N LEU A 80 11.00 2.21 -8.92
CA LEU A 80 10.22 1.27 -9.73
C LEU A 80 10.64 1.32 -11.21
N SER A 81 10.84 2.51 -11.77
CA SER A 81 11.34 2.66 -13.16
C SER A 81 12.71 2.00 -13.35
N ASN A 82 13.63 2.19 -12.40
CA ASN A 82 14.94 1.58 -12.42
C ASN A 82 14.85 0.05 -12.28
N LEU A 83 13.94 -0.44 -11.45
CA LEU A 83 13.72 -1.86 -11.23
C LEU A 83 13.11 -2.55 -12.47
N ILE A 84 12.15 -1.90 -13.15
CA ILE A 84 11.62 -2.37 -14.44
C ILE A 84 12.72 -2.43 -15.50
N THR A 85 13.62 -1.44 -15.53
CA THR A 85 14.77 -1.44 -16.44
C THR A 85 15.73 -2.60 -16.15
N LEU A 86 15.87 -2.98 -14.88
CA LEU A 86 16.76 -4.06 -14.44
C LEU A 86 16.19 -5.46 -14.71
N ILE A 87 14.88 -5.64 -14.55
CA ILE A 87 14.17 -6.92 -14.74
C ILE A 87 12.92 -6.74 -15.62
N PRO A 88 13.10 -6.47 -16.93
CA PRO A 88 11.99 -6.14 -17.84
C PRO A 88 10.97 -7.27 -17.99
N ASP A 89 11.37 -8.53 -17.80
CA ASP A 89 10.49 -9.69 -17.88
C ASP A 89 9.36 -9.66 -16.82
N HIS A 90 9.55 -8.91 -15.72
CA HIS A 90 8.59 -8.77 -14.63
C HIS A 90 7.89 -7.41 -14.61
N HIS A 91 7.93 -6.65 -15.72
CA HIS A 91 7.38 -5.29 -15.79
C HIS A 91 5.92 -5.22 -15.30
N GLU A 92 5.05 -6.07 -15.84
CA GLU A 92 3.63 -6.11 -15.46
C GLU A 92 3.45 -6.51 -13.99
N ASP A 93 4.20 -7.51 -13.52
CA ASP A 93 4.12 -7.96 -12.13
C ASP A 93 4.57 -6.86 -11.14
N LEU A 94 5.61 -6.11 -11.49
CA LEU A 94 6.07 -4.97 -10.68
C LEU A 94 5.03 -3.85 -10.63
N LEU A 95 4.44 -3.46 -11.76
CA LEU A 95 3.40 -2.43 -11.79
C LEU A 95 2.14 -2.84 -11.02
N ASN A 96 1.84 -4.14 -10.98
CA ASN A 96 0.66 -4.67 -10.29
C ASN A 96 0.88 -4.85 -8.77
N ASN A 97 2.11 -5.04 -8.32
CA ASN A 97 2.42 -5.33 -6.91
C ASN A 97 3.06 -4.15 -6.15
N VAL A 98 3.51 -3.10 -6.85
CA VAL A 98 4.14 -1.92 -6.23
C VAL A 98 3.19 -0.73 -6.30
N ASP A 99 2.64 -0.37 -5.14
CA ASP A 99 1.83 0.83 -4.98
C ASP A 99 2.65 2.10 -5.24
N GLN A 100 2.08 3.02 -6.02
CA GLN A 100 2.69 4.30 -6.37
C GLN A 100 1.84 5.46 -5.84
N PRO A 101 2.45 6.62 -5.55
CA PRO A 101 1.71 7.83 -5.19
C PRO A 101 0.63 8.15 -6.22
N LEU A 102 -0.59 8.42 -5.75
CA LEU A 102 -1.73 8.64 -6.63
C LEU A 102 -1.57 9.96 -7.39
N LYS A 103 -1.83 9.94 -8.70
CA LYS A 103 -1.82 11.14 -9.55
C LYS A 103 -3.24 11.65 -9.75
N VAL A 104 -3.37 12.94 -10.03
CA VAL A 104 -4.66 13.60 -10.27
C VAL A 104 -4.80 13.89 -11.75
N ALA A 105 -5.94 13.53 -12.33
CA ALA A 105 -6.37 13.98 -13.65
C ALA A 105 -7.75 14.64 -13.56
N LYS A 106 -8.13 15.36 -14.61
CA LYS A 106 -9.40 16.07 -14.67
C LYS A 106 -10.28 15.51 -15.79
N CYS A 107 -11.47 15.06 -15.42
CA CYS A 107 -12.46 14.60 -16.40
C CYS A 107 -12.93 15.78 -17.25
N LYS A 108 -12.59 15.76 -18.54
CA LYS A 108 -12.90 16.85 -19.48
C LYS A 108 -14.42 17.06 -19.64
N THR A 109 -15.21 15.99 -19.64
CA THR A 109 -16.66 16.05 -19.88
C THR A 109 -17.47 16.43 -18.65
N LYS A 110 -17.04 16.02 -17.44
CA LYS A 110 -17.74 16.33 -16.18
C LYS A 110 -17.09 17.46 -15.37
N ASN A 111 -15.92 17.94 -15.78
CA ASN A 111 -15.14 18.97 -15.08
C ASN A 111 -14.87 18.61 -13.60
N ARG A 112 -14.63 17.33 -13.32
CA ARG A 112 -14.34 16.79 -11.97
C ARG A 112 -12.98 16.08 -11.96
N ASP A 113 -12.24 16.26 -10.88
CA ASP A 113 -10.95 15.60 -10.68
C ASP A 113 -11.15 14.11 -10.34
N TYR A 114 -10.21 13.26 -10.73
CA TYR A 114 -10.18 11.84 -10.41
C TYR A 114 -8.75 11.34 -10.24
N LEU A 115 -8.60 10.19 -9.58
CA LEU A 115 -7.31 9.60 -9.23
C LEU A 115 -6.87 8.57 -10.26
N LEU A 116 -5.61 8.66 -10.68
CA LEU A 116 -4.98 7.73 -11.59
C LEU A 116 -4.31 6.61 -10.79
N SER A 117 -4.54 5.38 -11.22
CA SER A 117 -3.98 4.17 -10.64
C SER A 117 -3.85 3.07 -11.70
N PRO A 118 -3.16 1.96 -11.42
CA PRO A 118 -3.20 0.79 -12.29
C PRO A 118 -4.63 0.25 -12.52
N PHE A 119 -5.55 0.46 -11.56
CA PHE A 119 -6.91 -0.10 -11.58
C PHE A 119 -7.86 0.58 -12.58
N ASN A 120 -7.49 1.75 -13.10
CA ASN A 120 -8.25 2.45 -14.14
C ASN A 120 -7.42 2.75 -15.39
N ARG A 121 -6.26 2.10 -15.53
CA ARG A 121 -5.36 2.25 -16.67
C ARG A 121 -5.61 1.17 -17.72
N ASP A 122 -5.55 1.56 -18.98
CA ASP A 122 -5.45 0.65 -20.11
C ASP A 122 -4.49 1.24 -21.15
N GLY A 123 -3.38 0.55 -21.42
CA GLY A 123 -2.25 1.13 -22.16
C GLY A 123 -1.75 2.42 -21.48
N ASP A 124 -1.80 3.54 -22.19
CA ASP A 124 -1.42 4.87 -21.67
C ASP A 124 -2.62 5.77 -21.34
N SER A 125 -3.83 5.19 -21.35
CA SER A 125 -5.08 5.89 -21.11
C SER A 125 -5.67 5.55 -19.75
N TYR A 126 -6.38 6.51 -19.16
CA TYR A 126 -7.03 6.33 -17.86
C TYR A 126 -8.53 6.60 -17.93
N ARG A 127 -9.32 5.66 -17.41
CA ARG A 127 -10.78 5.77 -17.35
C ARG A 127 -11.21 6.70 -16.22
N SER A 128 -12.04 7.70 -16.55
CA SER A 128 -12.67 8.57 -15.56
C SER A 128 -13.86 7.87 -14.90
N PRO A 129 -13.99 7.91 -13.57
CA PRO A 129 -15.15 7.32 -12.89
C PRO A 129 -16.43 8.13 -13.14
N TRP A 130 -16.32 9.38 -13.59
CA TRP A 130 -17.45 10.30 -13.79
C TRP A 130 -18.10 10.13 -15.17
N SER A 131 -17.29 10.05 -16.23
CA SER A 131 -17.78 9.91 -17.60
C SER A 131 -17.76 8.47 -18.11
N ASN A 132 -17.01 7.58 -17.47
CA ASN A 132 -16.70 6.23 -17.95
C ASN A 132 -15.87 6.21 -19.25
N GLU A 133 -15.24 7.32 -19.60
CA GLU A 133 -14.42 7.46 -20.81
C GLU A 133 -12.93 7.45 -20.45
N TYR A 134 -12.12 6.95 -21.36
CA TYR A 134 -10.67 6.97 -21.27
C TYR A 134 -10.09 8.29 -21.81
N ASP A 135 -9.03 8.78 -21.17
CA ASP A 135 -8.20 9.89 -21.66
C ASP A 135 -6.73 9.49 -21.65
N PRO A 136 -6.02 9.50 -22.81
CA PRO A 136 -6.54 9.74 -24.16
C PRO A 136 -7.63 8.73 -24.61
N PRO A 137 -8.52 9.08 -25.56
CA PRO A 137 -9.58 8.18 -26.01
C PRO A 137 -9.03 6.90 -26.67
N ILE A 138 -9.60 5.75 -26.29
CA ILE A 138 -9.33 4.43 -26.88
C ILE A 138 -10.65 3.74 -27.22
N SER A 139 -10.63 2.90 -28.26
CA SER A 139 -11.84 2.21 -28.77
C SER A 139 -12.11 0.86 -28.11
N ASP A 140 -11.09 0.22 -27.56
CA ASP A 140 -11.07 -1.15 -27.04
C ASP A 140 -10.75 -1.21 -25.54
N GLY A 141 -10.96 -0.09 -24.83
CA GLY A 141 -10.73 0.00 -23.39
C GLY A 141 -11.64 -0.92 -22.59
N ILE A 142 -11.09 -1.52 -21.53
CA ILE A 142 -11.85 -2.41 -20.65
C ILE A 142 -12.87 -1.62 -19.83
N LEU A 143 -14.15 -1.94 -20.01
CA LEU A 143 -15.26 -1.32 -19.27
C LEU A 143 -15.95 -2.33 -18.35
N PRO A 144 -16.43 -1.89 -17.16
CA PRO A 144 -17.26 -2.74 -16.32
C PRO A 144 -18.62 -3.01 -16.97
N SER A 145 -19.24 -4.13 -16.62
CA SER A 145 -20.60 -4.48 -17.02
C SER A 145 -21.61 -3.42 -16.54
N PRO A 146 -22.80 -3.32 -17.16
CA PRO A 146 -23.83 -2.36 -16.71
C PRO A 146 -24.22 -2.51 -15.23
N LYS A 147 -24.24 -3.73 -14.69
CA LYS A 147 -24.50 -4.00 -13.27
C LYS A 147 -23.39 -3.41 -12.40
N THR A 148 -22.14 -3.73 -12.72
CA THR A 148 -20.96 -3.29 -11.96
C THR A 148 -20.73 -1.79 -12.07
N ARG A 149 -20.97 -1.19 -13.25
CA ARG A 149 -20.92 0.25 -13.44
C ARG A 149 -21.94 0.99 -12.59
N LYS A 150 -23.15 0.46 -12.43
CA LYS A 150 -24.17 1.06 -11.56
C LYS A 150 -23.70 1.09 -10.10
N LEU A 151 -23.08 0.00 -9.63
CA LEU A 151 -22.46 -0.05 -8.30
C LEU A 151 -21.29 0.91 -8.17
N GLU A 152 -20.43 0.99 -9.19
CA GLU A 152 -19.27 1.90 -9.24
C GLU A 152 -19.70 3.38 -9.12
N VAL A 153 -20.75 3.79 -9.83
CA VAL A 153 -21.28 5.16 -9.74
C VAL A 153 -21.80 5.45 -8.33
N SER A 154 -22.62 4.56 -7.77
CA SER A 154 -23.14 4.72 -6.41
C SER A 154 -22.04 4.66 -5.34
N ALA A 155 -20.98 3.88 -5.56
CA ALA A 155 -19.82 3.84 -4.67
C ALA A 155 -19.03 5.15 -4.73
N ASN A 156 -18.82 5.72 -5.92
CA ASN A 156 -18.17 7.03 -6.04
C ASN A 156 -18.95 8.10 -5.27
N ASP A 157 -20.27 8.17 -5.39
CA ASP A 157 -21.09 9.13 -4.64
C ASP A 157 -20.98 8.92 -3.11
N ALA A 158 -21.03 7.65 -2.65
CA ALA A 158 -20.90 7.31 -1.24
C ALA A 158 -19.50 7.67 -0.69
N PHE A 159 -18.43 7.36 -1.41
CA PHE A 159 -17.06 7.62 -0.96
C PHE A 159 -16.64 9.10 -1.12
N ASP A 160 -17.24 9.84 -2.05
CA ASP A 160 -17.15 11.30 -2.12
C ASP A 160 -17.74 11.93 -0.84
N THR A 161 -18.91 11.43 -0.41
CA THR A 161 -19.52 11.84 0.86
C THR A 161 -18.69 11.40 2.07
N TYR A 162 -18.16 10.16 2.08
CA TYR A 162 -17.25 9.70 3.14
C TYR A 162 -16.02 10.59 3.27
N ARG A 163 -15.37 10.94 2.15
CA ARG A 163 -14.23 11.87 2.15
C ARG A 163 -14.61 13.19 2.82
N ASP A 164 -15.77 13.75 2.47
CA ASP A 164 -16.23 15.03 3.02
C ASP A 164 -16.57 14.92 4.52
N MET A 165 -17.19 13.82 4.95
CA MET A 165 -17.59 13.58 6.35
C MET A 165 -16.42 13.23 7.27
N TYR A 166 -15.49 12.39 6.80
CA TYR A 166 -14.34 11.93 7.58
C TYR A 166 -13.46 13.10 8.05
N VAL A 167 -13.55 14.22 7.33
CA VAL A 167 -12.85 15.45 7.62
C VAL A 167 -13.60 16.35 8.64
N LEU A 168 -14.91 16.15 8.85
CA LEU A 168 -15.72 16.95 9.79
C LEU A 168 -15.59 16.51 11.26
N ASN A 169 -15.27 15.24 11.55
CA ASN A 169 -15.33 14.71 12.91
C ASN A 169 -14.04 14.83 13.75
N LEU A 170 -13.03 15.58 13.30
CA LEU A 170 -11.72 15.61 13.98
C LEU A 170 -11.32 16.94 14.63
N ILE A 171 -12.13 18.00 14.53
CA ILE A 171 -11.83 19.28 15.19
C ILE A 171 -13.11 19.98 15.66
N GLU A 172 -13.40 19.90 16.97
CA GLU A 172 -14.20 20.94 17.62
C GLU A 172 -13.47 22.27 17.46
N ASN A 173 -14.13 23.26 16.85
CA ASN A 173 -13.68 24.64 16.70
C ASN A 173 -12.52 24.90 15.73
N GLN A 174 -12.70 24.61 14.44
CA GLN A 174 -12.49 25.60 13.38
C GLN A 174 -12.93 25.04 12.02
N SER A 175 -13.91 25.72 11.42
CA SER A 175 -14.27 25.59 10.00
C SER A 175 -13.02 25.85 9.15
N TYR A 176 -12.41 24.82 8.57
CA TYR A 176 -11.58 24.81 7.34
C TYR A 176 -10.91 23.44 7.19
N TYR A 177 -11.66 22.42 6.77
CA TYR A 177 -11.06 21.32 6.01
C TYR A 177 -12.05 20.89 4.93
N GLU A 178 -12.02 21.59 3.81
CA GLU A 178 -12.62 21.12 2.56
C GLU A 178 -11.54 20.39 1.77
N GLY A 179 -11.86 19.19 1.25
CA GLY A 179 -11.20 18.67 0.07
C GLY A 179 -10.31 17.45 0.25
N GLY A 180 -9.45 17.25 -0.74
CA GLY A 180 -8.98 15.92 -1.14
C GLY A 180 -9.82 15.40 -2.30
N ILE A 181 -9.38 14.30 -2.90
CA ILE A 181 -10.03 13.69 -4.06
C ILE A 181 -10.27 12.23 -3.71
N SER A 182 -11.41 11.70 -4.13
CA SER A 182 -11.72 10.27 -4.05
C SER A 182 -12.07 9.74 -5.44
N SER A 183 -11.82 8.46 -5.68
CA SER A 183 -12.25 7.77 -6.90
C SER A 183 -12.42 6.29 -6.61
N ALA A 184 -13.49 5.68 -7.13
CA ALA A 184 -13.71 4.24 -7.05
C ALA A 184 -13.81 3.62 -8.46
N TYR A 185 -13.13 2.49 -8.65
CA TYR A 185 -13.09 1.75 -9.91
C TYR A 185 -13.42 0.28 -9.69
N PHE A 186 -14.49 -0.22 -10.29
CA PHE A 186 -14.93 -1.61 -10.12
C PHE A 186 -14.77 -2.38 -11.43
N TRP A 187 -14.57 -3.69 -11.32
CA TRP A 187 -14.50 -4.59 -12.47
C TRP A 187 -15.15 -5.95 -12.13
N ASP A 188 -15.63 -6.62 -13.17
CA ASP A 188 -16.32 -7.90 -13.04
C ASP A 188 -15.35 -9.05 -12.77
N GLU A 189 -15.79 -10.01 -11.96
CA GLU A 189 -15.11 -11.27 -11.66
C GLU A 189 -16.07 -12.44 -11.95
N SER A 190 -15.55 -13.67 -12.06
CA SER A 190 -16.39 -14.86 -12.31
C SER A 190 -17.46 -15.08 -11.23
N ASP A 191 -17.09 -14.85 -9.97
CA ASP A 191 -17.88 -15.19 -8.78
C ASP A 191 -18.29 -13.95 -7.97
N GLY A 192 -18.41 -12.79 -8.64
CA GLY A 192 -18.80 -11.52 -8.01
C GLY A 192 -18.16 -10.33 -8.71
N PHE A 193 -17.52 -9.45 -7.93
CA PHE A 193 -16.84 -8.28 -8.47
C PHE A 193 -15.70 -7.84 -7.54
N SER A 194 -14.79 -7.06 -8.09
CA SER A 194 -13.69 -6.45 -7.36
C SER A 194 -13.68 -4.94 -7.61
N GLY A 195 -12.92 -4.22 -6.80
CA GLY A 195 -12.76 -2.79 -7.01
C GLY A 195 -11.62 -2.19 -6.23
N ALA A 196 -11.28 -0.96 -6.58
CA ALA A 196 -10.35 -0.11 -5.85
C ALA A 196 -11.07 1.17 -5.41
N VAL A 197 -10.93 1.53 -4.14
CA VAL A 197 -11.37 2.83 -3.59
C VAL A 197 -10.12 3.61 -3.21
N LEU A 198 -10.00 4.82 -3.76
CA LEU A 198 -8.80 5.63 -3.67
C LEU A 198 -9.13 6.95 -2.99
N PHE A 199 -8.24 7.40 -2.09
CA PHE A 199 -8.30 8.73 -1.49
C PHE A 199 -6.94 9.41 -1.62
N LYS A 200 -6.94 10.69 -1.97
CA LYS A 200 -5.75 11.53 -1.96
C LYS A 200 -6.04 12.84 -1.24
N LYS A 201 -5.23 13.18 -0.25
CA LYS A 201 -5.24 14.49 0.40
C LYS A 201 -3.85 15.10 0.36
N VAL A 202 -3.73 16.25 -0.26
CA VAL A 202 -2.50 17.07 -0.20
C VAL A 202 -2.68 18.12 0.90
N GLY A 203 -1.65 18.28 1.74
CA GLY A 203 -1.60 19.32 2.76
C GLY A 203 -1.55 20.71 2.11
N ASP A 204 -2.23 21.66 2.72
CA ASP A 204 -2.33 23.06 2.24
C ASP A 204 -1.01 23.85 2.32
N GLY A 205 0.03 23.27 2.92
CA GLY A 205 1.35 23.89 3.06
C GLY A 205 1.39 25.07 4.02
N VAL A 206 0.28 25.41 4.69
CA VAL A 206 0.10 26.64 5.49
C VAL A 206 1.12 26.73 6.64
N ARG A 207 1.66 25.59 7.09
CA ARG A 207 2.66 25.51 8.16
C ARG A 207 4.11 25.28 7.69
N LYS A 208 4.44 25.58 6.41
CA LYS A 208 5.73 25.21 5.77
C LYS A 208 6.02 23.70 5.84
N MET A 209 4.97 22.91 5.97
CA MET A 209 5.02 21.45 5.98
C MET A 209 4.32 20.99 4.72
N LYS A 210 5.06 20.32 3.83
CA LYS A 210 4.49 19.66 2.68
C LYS A 210 4.09 18.25 3.12
N GLY A 211 2.86 17.87 2.85
CA GLY A 211 2.42 16.52 3.16
C GLY A 211 1.42 16.01 2.14
N ALA A 212 1.42 14.70 1.94
CA ALA A 212 0.41 14.01 1.15
C ALA A 212 0.02 12.72 1.86
N TRP A 213 -1.26 12.41 1.77
CA TRP A 213 -1.87 11.16 2.22
C TRP A 213 -2.52 10.52 1.01
N ASP A 214 -2.11 9.28 0.71
CA ASP A 214 -2.74 8.45 -0.31
C ASP A 214 -3.25 7.17 0.35
N SER A 215 -4.54 6.87 0.20
CA SER A 215 -5.15 5.59 0.59
C SER A 215 -5.56 4.81 -0.66
N ILE A 216 -5.22 3.53 -0.69
CA ILE A 216 -5.56 2.59 -1.76
C ILE A 216 -6.23 1.37 -1.12
N HIS A 217 -7.51 1.15 -1.40
CA HIS A 217 -8.30 0.05 -0.87
C HIS A 217 -8.75 -0.87 -1.99
N VAL A 218 -8.04 -1.97 -2.19
CA VAL A 218 -8.40 -2.98 -3.19
C VAL A 218 -9.24 -4.05 -2.51
N PHE A 219 -10.47 -4.25 -2.98
CA PHE A 219 -11.37 -5.27 -2.45
C PHE A 219 -11.78 -6.29 -3.52
N LYS A 220 -12.10 -7.49 -3.05
CA LYS A 220 -12.78 -8.54 -3.81
C LYS A 220 -14.02 -8.98 -3.04
N ALA A 221 -15.17 -8.99 -3.70
CA ALA A 221 -16.44 -9.46 -3.17
C ALA A 221 -16.87 -10.72 -3.91
N ASN A 222 -16.79 -11.87 -3.24
CA ASN A 222 -17.24 -13.15 -3.78
C ASN A 222 -18.66 -13.44 -3.31
N GLU A 223 -19.63 -13.34 -4.22
CA GLU A 223 -21.04 -13.54 -3.93
C GLU A 223 -21.35 -15.04 -3.75
N ARG A 224 -22.01 -15.41 -2.64
CA ARG A 224 -22.43 -16.78 -2.30
C ARG A 224 -23.87 -16.77 -1.78
N GLY A 225 -24.84 -16.84 -2.68
CA GLY A 225 -26.26 -16.79 -2.31
C GLY A 225 -26.65 -15.40 -1.79
N ARG A 226 -26.97 -15.28 -0.49
CA ARG A 226 -27.34 -14.00 0.18
C ARG A 226 -26.24 -13.43 1.08
N SER A 227 -25.02 -13.95 0.97
CA SER A 227 -23.85 -13.42 1.63
C SER A 227 -22.70 -13.29 0.65
N ALA A 228 -21.74 -12.43 0.95
CA ALA A 228 -20.52 -12.32 0.18
C ALA A 228 -19.32 -12.39 1.10
N HIS A 229 -18.27 -13.05 0.61
CA HIS A 229 -16.96 -13.07 1.23
C HIS A 229 -16.16 -11.89 0.68
N TYR A 230 -15.79 -10.96 1.55
CA TYR A 230 -15.04 -9.76 1.20
C TYR A 230 -13.59 -9.93 1.64
N LYS A 231 -12.69 -9.65 0.71
CA LYS A 231 -11.25 -9.53 0.97
C LYS A 231 -10.83 -8.12 0.65
N LEU A 232 -10.29 -7.39 1.63
CA LEU A 232 -9.82 -6.02 1.50
C LEU A 232 -8.32 -5.95 1.78
N THR A 233 -7.55 -5.51 0.81
CA THR A 233 -6.15 -5.11 0.95
C THR A 233 -6.08 -3.59 0.91
N SER A 234 -5.59 -2.98 1.99
CA SER A 234 -5.48 -1.52 2.12
C SER A 234 -4.04 -1.11 2.27
N THR A 235 -3.60 -0.16 1.46
CA THR A 235 -2.31 0.51 1.57
C THR A 235 -2.54 1.99 1.87
N VAL A 236 -1.86 2.52 2.87
CA VAL A 236 -1.74 3.97 3.09
C VAL A 236 -0.30 4.39 2.88
N MET A 237 -0.11 5.43 2.09
CA MET A 237 1.16 6.13 1.92
C MET A 237 1.05 7.49 2.58
N LEU A 238 1.99 7.77 3.47
CA LEU A 238 2.14 9.06 4.11
C LEU A 238 3.47 9.67 3.70
N TYR A 239 3.41 10.90 3.23
CA TYR A 239 4.59 11.70 2.91
C TYR A 239 4.52 12.99 3.73
N THR A 240 5.56 13.28 4.50
CA THR A 240 5.65 14.53 5.27
C THR A 240 7.07 15.08 5.20
N ILE A 241 7.21 16.27 4.64
CA ILE A 241 8.46 17.03 4.62
C ILE A 241 8.27 18.35 5.37
N THR A 242 9.18 18.59 6.31
CA THR A 242 9.26 19.84 7.05
C THR A 242 10.65 20.42 6.86
N SER A 243 10.73 21.70 6.51
CA SER A 243 11.97 22.45 6.50
C SER A 243 11.81 23.68 7.39
N LYS A 244 12.48 23.66 8.55
CA LYS A 244 12.48 24.77 9.52
C LYS A 244 13.93 25.05 9.94
N PRO A 245 14.32 26.30 10.20
CA PRO A 245 15.69 26.63 10.63
C PRO A 245 16.16 25.82 11.84
N GLU A 246 15.25 25.57 12.79
CA GLU A 246 15.53 24.83 14.04
C GLU A 246 15.65 23.31 13.86
N LEU A 247 14.91 22.73 12.90
CA LEU A 247 14.86 21.28 12.66
C LEU A 247 15.70 20.84 11.45
N GLY A 248 16.21 21.79 10.67
CA GLY A 248 16.79 21.52 9.36
C GLY A 248 15.75 20.97 8.37
N HIS A 249 16.21 20.09 7.49
CA HIS A 249 15.36 19.37 6.54
C HIS A 249 15.01 17.98 7.09
N MET A 250 13.74 17.79 7.45
CA MET A 250 13.22 16.53 7.95
C MET A 250 12.24 15.93 6.94
N ASN A 251 12.46 14.68 6.57
CA ASN A 251 11.55 13.90 5.74
C ASN A 251 11.11 12.66 6.53
N LEU A 252 9.81 12.52 6.69
CA LEU A 252 9.17 11.38 7.33
C LEU A 252 8.11 10.85 6.38
N SER A 253 8.48 9.78 5.66
CA SER A 253 7.66 9.21 4.59
C SER A 253 7.71 7.70 4.60
N GLY A 254 6.64 7.08 4.08
CA GLY A 254 6.58 5.64 3.85
C GLY A 254 5.15 5.16 3.68
N SER A 255 4.99 3.84 3.77
CA SER A 255 3.71 3.18 3.53
C SER A 255 3.42 2.07 4.53
N MET A 256 2.15 1.70 4.64
CA MET A 256 1.69 0.56 5.42
C MET A 256 0.60 -0.17 4.64
N THR A 257 0.75 -1.49 4.50
CA THR A 257 -0.24 -2.36 3.88
C THR A 257 -0.81 -3.34 4.92
N ARG A 258 -2.14 -3.52 4.88
CA ARG A 258 -2.90 -4.46 5.73
C ARG A 258 -3.93 -5.18 4.90
N GLN A 259 -4.23 -6.42 5.29
CA GLN A 259 -5.26 -7.23 4.67
C GLN A 259 -6.27 -7.66 5.72
N PHE A 260 -7.54 -7.69 5.32
CA PHE A 260 -8.67 -8.10 6.16
C PHE A 260 -9.68 -8.88 5.31
N GLU A 261 -10.23 -9.94 5.87
CA GLU A 261 -11.24 -10.78 5.22
C GLU A 261 -12.44 -10.95 6.16
N THR A 262 -13.65 -10.87 5.62
CA THR A 262 -14.88 -11.03 6.40
C THR A 262 -16.06 -11.41 5.52
N ASP A 263 -17.05 -12.09 6.11
CA ASP A 263 -18.30 -12.43 5.44
C ASP A 263 -19.41 -11.50 5.93
N TYR A 264 -20.12 -10.85 5.00
CA TYR A 264 -21.32 -10.08 5.32
C TYR A 264 -22.53 -10.53 4.50
N PRO A 265 -23.73 -10.55 5.12
CA PRO A 265 -24.96 -10.70 4.36
C PRO A 265 -25.19 -9.48 3.47
N PHE A 266 -25.94 -9.68 2.38
CA PHE A 266 -26.44 -8.62 1.54
C PHE A 266 -27.83 -8.97 1.02
N ASP A 267 -28.76 -8.02 1.11
CA ASP A 267 -30.14 -8.22 0.66
C ASP A 267 -30.36 -7.64 -0.74
N GLU A 268 -29.69 -6.53 -1.05
CA GLU A 268 -29.72 -5.86 -2.34
C GLU A 268 -28.31 -5.51 -2.81
N PRO A 269 -28.07 -5.28 -4.11
CA PRO A 269 -26.74 -4.93 -4.61
C PRO A 269 -26.12 -3.68 -3.96
N SER A 270 -26.94 -2.71 -3.54
CA SER A 270 -26.48 -1.50 -2.84
C SER A 270 -25.88 -1.81 -1.46
N SER A 271 -26.28 -2.91 -0.81
CA SER A 271 -25.75 -3.34 0.49
C SER A 271 -24.25 -3.63 0.42
N HIS A 272 -23.73 -4.03 -0.75
CA HIS A 272 -22.28 -4.21 -0.92
C HIS A 272 -21.51 -2.91 -0.65
N ILE A 273 -22.04 -1.75 -1.08
CA ILE A 273 -21.38 -0.46 -0.88
C ILE A 273 -21.28 -0.14 0.61
N ALA A 274 -22.35 -0.40 1.37
CA ALA A 274 -22.34 -0.21 2.82
C ALA A 274 -21.38 -1.19 3.53
N ASN A 275 -21.32 -2.45 3.08
CA ASN A 275 -20.39 -3.45 3.62
C ASN A 275 -18.92 -3.05 3.37
N ILE A 276 -18.59 -2.68 2.14
CA ILE A 276 -17.25 -2.23 1.76
C ILE A 276 -16.90 -0.91 2.48
N GLY A 277 -17.85 0.03 2.55
CA GLY A 277 -17.68 1.30 3.26
C GLY A 277 -17.29 1.12 4.72
N ARG A 278 -17.98 0.22 5.45
CA ARG A 278 -17.61 -0.14 6.83
C ARG A 278 -16.22 -0.73 6.94
N MET A 279 -15.85 -1.63 6.04
CA MET A 279 -14.52 -2.24 6.04
C MET A 279 -13.41 -1.20 5.80
N VAL A 280 -13.64 -0.27 4.87
CA VAL A 280 -12.72 0.84 4.55
C VAL A 280 -12.58 1.78 5.75
N GLU A 281 -13.69 2.19 6.35
CA GLU A 281 -13.69 3.07 7.53
C GLU A 281 -12.91 2.45 8.70
N ASP A 282 -13.22 1.19 9.04
CA ASP A 282 -12.58 0.48 10.15
C ASP A 282 -11.06 0.33 9.95
N ILE A 283 -10.63 -0.02 8.73
CA ILE A 283 -9.21 -0.23 8.46
C ILE A 283 -8.45 1.09 8.36
N GLU A 284 -9.04 2.15 7.79
CA GLU A 284 -8.43 3.48 7.76
C GLU A 284 -8.19 4.00 9.18
N LEU A 285 -9.18 3.86 10.08
CA LEU A 285 -9.04 4.27 11.47
C LEU A 285 -7.90 3.53 12.17
N LYS A 286 -7.84 2.20 12.01
CA LYS A 286 -6.76 1.38 12.57
C LYS A 286 -5.39 1.75 12.01
N MET A 287 -5.27 1.92 10.69
CA MET A 287 -4.01 2.27 10.05
C MET A 287 -3.55 3.68 10.40
N ARG A 288 -4.47 4.65 10.53
CA ARG A 288 -4.16 6.01 11.04
C ARG A 288 -3.50 5.95 12.41
N ASN A 289 -4.10 5.22 13.35
CA ASN A 289 -3.56 5.09 14.70
C ASN A 289 -2.17 4.43 14.69
N LEU A 290 -2.00 3.36 13.91
CA LEU A 290 -0.70 2.69 13.77
C LEU A 290 0.37 3.60 13.14
N LEU A 291 -0.01 4.39 12.13
CA LEU A 291 0.89 5.37 11.51
C LEU A 291 1.30 6.42 12.54
N GLN A 292 0.38 6.93 13.34
CA GLN A 292 0.71 7.89 14.40
C GLN A 292 1.75 7.33 15.38
N ASP A 293 1.54 6.11 15.88
CA ASP A 293 2.43 5.47 16.84
C ASP A 293 3.82 5.17 16.25
N VAL A 294 3.88 4.69 15.01
CA VAL A 294 5.15 4.35 14.36
C VAL A 294 5.90 5.61 13.93
N TYR A 295 5.24 6.51 13.21
CA TYR A 295 5.87 7.67 12.59
C TYR A 295 6.28 8.71 13.62
N PHE A 296 5.43 9.01 14.60
CA PHE A 296 5.71 10.07 15.57
C PHE A 296 6.13 9.56 16.95
N GLY A 297 5.88 8.29 17.26
CA GLY A 297 6.40 7.62 18.44
C GLY A 297 7.75 6.96 18.17
N LYS A 298 7.74 5.82 17.47
CA LYS A 298 8.94 4.97 17.32
C LYS A 298 10.12 5.67 16.64
N THR A 299 9.90 6.45 15.57
CA THR A 299 11.03 7.14 14.91
C THR A 299 11.66 8.18 15.82
N LYS A 300 10.85 8.88 16.63
CA LYS A 300 11.32 9.85 17.62
C LYS A 300 12.14 9.16 18.71
N ASP A 301 11.67 8.02 19.21
CA ASP A 301 12.39 7.24 20.22
C ASP A 301 13.76 6.79 19.70
N ILE A 302 13.82 6.25 18.47
CA ILE A 302 15.09 5.85 17.82
C ILE A 302 16.05 7.04 17.71
N VAL A 303 15.57 8.22 17.30
CA VAL A 303 16.42 9.42 17.21
C VAL A 303 16.95 9.84 18.59
N ASN A 304 16.12 9.77 19.63
CA ASN A 304 16.52 10.11 20.99
C ASN A 304 17.52 9.10 21.58
N ASP A 305 17.42 7.83 21.21
CA ASP A 305 18.35 6.78 21.61
C ASP A 305 19.74 6.97 20.97
N LEU A 306 19.78 7.43 19.72
CA LEU A 306 21.05 7.74 19.03
C LEU A 306 21.76 8.96 19.65
N ARG A 307 21.00 9.94 20.13
CA ARG A 307 21.56 11.14 20.77
C ARG A 307 20.59 11.73 21.80
N SER A 308 20.78 11.36 23.06
CA SER A 308 20.04 11.96 24.16
C SER A 308 20.71 13.25 24.65
N VAL A 309 19.90 14.27 24.93
CA VAL A 309 20.35 15.50 25.61
C VAL A 309 20.57 15.26 27.10
N LYS A 310 19.78 14.35 27.70
CA LYS A 310 19.91 13.94 29.10
C LYS A 310 20.88 12.76 29.22
N SER A 311 21.49 12.60 30.38
CA SER A 311 22.30 11.41 30.65
C SER A 311 21.43 10.15 30.52
N LEU A 312 21.88 9.19 29.70
CA LEU A 312 21.24 7.87 29.59
C LEU A 312 21.15 7.20 30.97
N VAL A 313 22.15 7.43 31.83
CA VAL A 313 22.20 6.89 33.19
C VAL A 313 21.08 7.46 34.07
N GLU A 314 20.79 8.76 33.98
CA GLU A 314 19.69 9.37 34.74
C GLU A 314 18.31 8.90 34.25
N THR A 315 18.18 8.72 32.94
CA THR A 315 16.94 8.26 32.32
C THR A 315 16.63 6.82 32.70
N GLN A 316 17.65 5.94 32.67
CA GLN A 316 17.53 4.56 33.15
C GLN A 316 17.17 4.51 34.63
N ARG A 317 17.84 5.32 35.46
CA ARG A 317 17.56 5.41 36.90
C ARG A 317 16.12 5.85 37.18
N GLN A 318 15.56 6.79 36.41
CA GLN A 318 14.16 7.19 36.53
C GLN A 318 13.19 6.08 36.12
N ALA A 319 13.48 5.33 35.05
CA ALA A 319 12.67 4.19 34.62
C ALA A 319 12.65 3.08 35.68
N ASP A 320 13.81 2.78 36.29
CA ASP A 320 13.92 1.79 37.37
C ASP A 320 13.13 2.22 38.61
N ILE A 321 13.22 3.50 39.00
CA ILE A 321 12.43 4.07 40.11
C ILE A 321 10.93 3.97 39.82
N GLN A 322 10.49 4.28 38.59
CA GLN A 322 9.08 4.15 38.20
C GLN A 322 8.60 2.70 38.27
N LYS A 323 9.42 1.76 37.81
CA LYS A 323 9.11 0.31 37.85
C LYS A 323 9.02 -0.20 39.28
N GLU A 324 9.94 0.24 40.15
CA GLU A 324 9.92 -0.07 41.58
C GLU A 324 8.66 0.49 42.28
N LEU A 325 8.29 1.74 41.97
CA LEU A 325 7.07 2.37 42.49
C LEU A 325 5.80 1.64 42.04
N LEU A 326 5.72 1.25 40.77
CA LEU A 326 4.61 0.46 40.23
C LEU A 326 4.50 -0.91 40.91
N GLY A 327 5.63 -1.61 41.11
CA GLY A 327 5.67 -2.86 41.86
C GLY A 327 5.14 -2.70 43.29
N LYS A 328 5.62 -1.69 44.03
CA LYS A 328 5.16 -1.37 45.39
C LYS A 328 3.69 -0.96 45.47
N LEU A 329 3.16 -0.30 44.44
CA LEU A 329 1.74 0.08 44.36
C LEU A 329 0.84 -1.14 44.07
N MET A 330 1.32 -2.11 43.30
CA MET A 330 0.61 -3.37 43.06
C MET A 330 0.62 -4.27 44.30
N GLU A 331 1.76 -4.35 45.02
CA GLU A 331 1.86 -5.08 46.29
C GLU A 331 0.95 -4.50 47.38
N ARG A 332 0.74 -3.18 47.40
CA ARG A 332 -0.19 -2.51 48.35
C ARG A 332 -1.68 -2.74 48.07
N LYS A 333 -2.04 -3.26 46.89
CA LYS A 333 -3.42 -3.58 46.52
C LYS A 333 -3.79 -5.06 46.70
N SER A 334 -2.82 -5.90 47.08
CA SER A 334 -3.01 -7.29 47.52
C SER A 334 -3.24 -7.37 49.03
#